data_AF-A0A6P1XZM0-F1
#
_entry.id   AF-A0A6P1XZM0-F1
#
_cell.length_a   1.000
_cell.length_b   1.000
_cell.length_c   1.000
_cell.angle_alpha   90.00
_cell.angle_beta   90.00
_cell.angle_gamma   90.00
#
_symmetry.space_group_name_H-M   'P 1'
#
loop_
_entity.id
_entity.type
_entity.pdbx_description
1 polymer ?
#
loop_
_entity_poly.entity_id
_entity_poly.type
_entity_poly.pdbx_seq_one_letter_code
_entity_poly.pdbx_strand_id
1 'polypeptide(L)'
;MDFDLSGLPEELQSFIRTALQGRRKTLLTAETEIKAALQESINRIRERIGKRGVFTGITQELAGHIAEEKVFFASELERITQEGLTRAAYAGLFVGEQTKRYYKEKGLLKFRLIEKDALREAEIIAESTMRKQRIFKHKEFVLSDRIWDVSDNNYDKIQEIISSGINTDCVEVAKALQQYVKEGSKTFAEKYPNMYERMGGRVPKNLNYEALRLIRNELSEVYWQATIEGFKENPAVKAVKWLLSNNRLPGYHDICDTMAYANDHGLGAGIYPVDAAPGKPHICCLCTLAPVIAKDIERGDVANKPPENWEAIKTRLQNTSAFTNLEELTEAQKEKLKEQRHEAYQRRAEEKRYKKVASKIETKTPEEFAEIIKTAKTQVPQMDAWRVDAHTKEEYNNVKLFASKGGSCVAIKPDGDIISVCKNSNDKGTKGSDLIRYAVDNGGVKLDSYAGNHGFYTKNGFEPVAYVTFNEEYAPPDWKKNVTGYKKEDIVFYKYTGNKTTTDWEKLKKKIKHFDDYDDAMKYRDSFLKKQEG
;
A
#
# COMPACT_ATOMS: atom_id res chain seq x y z
N MET A 1 13.56 19.27 -7.63
CA MET A 1 12.13 19.56 -7.86
C MET A 1 12.21 20.44 -9.07
N ASP A 2 12.04 19.82 -10.22
CA ASP A 2 12.35 20.46 -11.48
C ASP A 2 11.01 20.68 -12.19
N PHE A 3 10.92 21.79 -12.91
CA PHE A 3 9.69 22.25 -13.55
C PHE A 3 10.05 22.87 -14.90
N ASP A 4 9.16 22.71 -15.88
CA ASP A 4 9.30 23.41 -17.15
C ASP A 4 8.87 24.88 -16.98
N LEU A 5 9.84 25.78 -17.09
CA LEU A 5 9.64 27.23 -17.00
C LEU A 5 9.88 27.94 -18.34
N SER A 6 10.11 27.19 -19.43
CA SER A 6 10.56 27.73 -20.72
C SER A 6 9.60 28.76 -21.33
N GLY A 7 8.30 28.62 -21.08
CA GLY A 7 7.26 29.58 -21.47
C GLY A 7 7.07 30.72 -20.48
N LEU A 8 8.08 31.16 -19.74
CA LEU A 8 8.01 32.32 -18.84
C LEU A 8 9.22 33.24 -19.04
N PRO A 9 9.08 34.56 -18.83
CA PRO A 9 10.22 35.49 -18.82
C PRO A 9 11.35 35.03 -17.89
N GLU A 10 12.60 35.15 -18.35
CA GLU A 10 13.79 34.63 -17.67
C GLU A 10 13.91 35.11 -16.22
N GLU A 11 13.60 36.38 -15.97
CA GLU A 11 13.61 36.96 -14.63
C GLU A 11 12.57 36.33 -13.70
N LEU A 12 11.37 36.03 -14.21
CA LEU A 12 10.36 35.30 -13.44
C LEU A 12 10.81 33.86 -13.15
N GLN A 13 11.49 33.21 -14.09
CA GLN A 13 12.04 31.88 -13.86
C GLN A 13 13.02 31.88 -12.68
N SER A 14 13.85 32.93 -12.55
CA SER A 14 14.80 33.07 -11.43
C SER A 14 14.09 33.17 -10.07
N PHE A 15 13.04 34.00 -9.97
CA PHE A 15 12.24 34.13 -8.74
C PHE A 15 11.54 32.82 -8.37
N ILE A 16 10.96 32.13 -9.36
CA ILE A 16 10.31 30.83 -9.17
C ILE A 16 11.32 29.78 -8.68
N ARG A 17 12.50 29.69 -9.32
CA ARG A 17 13.56 28.77 -8.89
C ARG A 17 14.00 29.04 -7.45
N THR A 18 14.14 30.30 -7.07
CA THR A 18 14.51 30.70 -5.71
C THR A 18 13.46 30.28 -4.69
N ALA A 19 12.18 30.58 -4.96
CA ALA A 19 11.06 30.14 -4.10
C ALA A 19 11.00 28.62 -3.96
N LEU A 20 11.20 27.88 -5.06
CA LEU A 20 11.19 26.42 -5.07
C LEU A 20 12.39 25.82 -4.32
N GLN A 21 13.56 26.44 -4.41
CA GLN A 21 14.72 26.08 -3.59
C GLN A 21 14.43 26.33 -2.10
N GLY A 22 13.80 27.47 -1.76
CA GLY A 22 13.32 27.77 -0.42
C GLY A 22 12.37 26.69 0.10
N ARG A 23 11.31 26.37 -0.66
CA ARG A 23 10.35 25.29 -0.34
C ARG A 23 11.04 23.94 -0.16
N ARG A 24 11.95 23.58 -1.06
CA ARG A 24 12.71 22.32 -0.97
C ARG A 24 13.54 22.29 0.30
N LYS A 25 14.24 23.39 0.63
CA LYS A 25 15.03 23.53 1.85
C LYS A 25 14.13 23.36 3.08
N THR A 26 12.98 24.02 3.13
CA THR A 26 12.00 23.88 4.23
C THR A 26 11.58 22.42 4.44
N LEU A 27 11.20 21.71 3.38
CA LEU A 27 10.80 20.30 3.47
C LEU A 27 11.95 19.41 3.99
N LEU A 28 13.16 19.60 3.48
CA LEU A 28 14.34 18.82 3.89
C LEU A 28 14.78 19.14 5.32
N THR A 29 14.71 20.42 5.71
CA THR A 29 15.04 20.86 7.06
C THR A 29 14.06 20.27 8.06
N ALA A 30 12.75 20.37 7.81
CA ALA A 30 11.75 19.73 8.65
C ALA A 30 12.00 18.21 8.75
N GLU A 31 12.21 17.51 7.64
CA GLU A 31 12.54 16.07 7.66
C GLU A 31 13.79 15.75 8.51
N THR A 32 14.83 16.59 8.40
CA THR A 32 16.09 16.41 9.12
C THR A 32 15.94 16.68 10.62
N GLU A 33 15.24 17.75 10.99
CA GLU A 33 15.00 18.15 12.38
C GLU A 33 14.09 17.12 13.09
N ILE A 34 13.03 16.64 12.42
CA ILE A 34 12.17 15.56 12.94
C ILE A 34 13.00 14.30 13.22
N LYS A 35 13.92 13.96 12.30
CA LYS A 35 14.81 12.80 12.46
C LYS A 35 15.77 13.00 13.62
N ALA A 36 16.34 14.19 13.78
CA ALA A 36 17.24 14.52 14.88
C ALA A 36 16.51 14.44 16.23
N ALA A 37 15.34 15.07 16.37
CA ALA A 37 14.53 15.05 17.58
C ALA A 37 14.11 13.63 17.98
N LEU A 38 13.75 12.78 17.01
CA LEU A 38 13.40 11.38 17.26
C LEU A 38 14.62 10.58 17.73
N GLN A 39 15.78 10.78 17.10
CA GLN A 39 17.02 10.11 17.46
C GLN A 39 17.49 10.52 18.85
N GLU A 40 17.32 11.78 19.22
CA GLU A 40 17.64 12.31 20.55
C GLU A 40 16.73 11.70 21.63
N SER A 41 15.42 11.64 21.39
CA SER A 41 14.47 10.98 22.29
C SER A 41 14.80 9.51 22.49
N ILE A 42 15.14 8.78 21.42
CA ILE A 42 15.60 7.39 21.49
C ILE A 42 16.89 7.27 22.31
N ASN A 43 17.85 8.19 22.13
CA ASN A 43 19.11 8.17 22.87
C ASN A 43 18.90 8.42 24.36
N ARG A 44 18.03 9.36 24.75
CA ARG A 44 17.69 9.63 26.15
C ARG A 44 16.99 8.44 26.81
N ILE A 45 16.04 7.80 26.11
CA ILE A 45 15.43 6.54 26.57
C ILE A 45 16.51 5.47 26.77
N ARG A 46 17.44 5.32 25.83
CA ARG A 46 18.53 4.32 25.89
C ARG A 46 19.51 4.58 27.04
N GLU A 47 19.86 5.84 27.30
CA GLU A 47 20.72 6.20 28.44
C GLU A 47 20.08 5.84 29.77
N ARG A 48 18.77 6.07 29.91
CA ARG A 48 18.00 5.74 31.11
C ARG A 48 17.80 4.23 31.32
N ILE A 49 17.72 3.43 30.26
CA ILE A 49 17.65 1.95 30.34
C ILE A 49 19.03 1.32 30.71
N GLY A 50 20.12 2.07 30.53
CA GLY A 50 21.48 1.60 30.81
C GLY A 50 22.12 0.79 29.66
N LYS A 51 23.45 0.88 29.51
CA LYS A 51 24.21 0.32 28.37
C LYS A 51 24.48 -1.20 28.43
N ARG A 52 24.08 -1.91 29.50
CA ARG A 52 24.51 -3.31 29.76
C ARG A 52 23.42 -4.28 30.24
N GLY A 53 22.15 -3.88 30.33
CA GLY A 53 21.06 -4.75 30.79
C GLY A 53 20.32 -5.48 29.66
N VAL A 54 19.97 -6.75 29.85
CA VAL A 54 19.03 -7.47 29.00
C VAL A 54 17.65 -6.84 29.16
N PHE A 55 16.99 -6.45 28.06
CA PHE A 55 15.64 -5.87 28.08
C PHE A 55 14.63 -6.94 28.52
N THR A 56 14.14 -6.85 29.77
CA THR A 56 13.20 -7.81 30.36
C THR A 56 11.73 -7.38 30.26
N GLY A 57 11.43 -6.20 29.70
CA GLY A 57 10.07 -5.68 29.50
C GLY A 57 9.95 -4.18 29.80
N ILE A 58 8.75 -3.63 29.66
CA ILE A 58 8.43 -2.25 30.04
C ILE A 58 7.99 -2.23 31.50
N THR A 59 8.85 -1.72 32.40
CA THR A 59 8.48 -1.47 33.80
C THR A 59 7.60 -0.22 33.90
N GLN A 60 6.88 -0.06 35.02
CA GLN A 60 6.05 1.13 35.26
C GLN A 60 6.88 2.43 35.27
N GLU A 61 8.10 2.36 35.79
CA GLU A 61 9.08 3.45 35.77
C GLU A 61 9.54 3.79 34.33
N LEU A 62 9.85 2.78 33.52
CA LEU A 62 10.20 2.98 32.11
C LEU A 62 9.01 3.53 31.31
N ALA A 63 7.78 3.12 31.63
CA ALA A 63 6.57 3.68 31.04
C ALA A 63 6.40 5.17 31.37
N GLY A 64 6.70 5.57 32.61
CA GLY A 64 6.73 6.99 33.02
C GLY A 64 7.77 7.81 32.26
N HIS A 65 9.01 7.31 32.15
CA HIS A 65 10.05 7.99 31.37
C HIS A 65 9.75 8.06 29.87
N ILE A 66 9.12 7.02 29.31
CA ILE A 66 8.62 7.06 27.94
C ILE A 66 7.54 8.14 27.80
N ALA A 67 6.67 8.33 28.80
CA ALA A 67 5.66 9.40 28.76
C ALA A 67 6.28 10.81 28.84
N GLU A 68 7.33 11.02 29.64
CA GLU A 68 8.07 12.30 29.68
C GLU A 68 8.77 12.59 28.35
N GLU A 69 9.51 11.61 27.83
CA GLU A 69 10.18 11.73 26.53
C GLU A 69 9.18 11.90 25.40
N LYS A 70 7.95 11.40 25.58
CA LYS A 70 6.88 11.69 24.66
C LYS A 70 6.60 13.19 24.65
N VAL A 71 6.37 13.84 25.79
CA VAL A 71 6.08 15.28 25.88
C VAL A 71 7.24 16.13 25.36
N PHE A 72 8.50 15.75 25.63
CA PHE A 72 9.66 16.50 25.13
C PHE A 72 9.83 16.39 23.63
N PHE A 73 9.86 15.15 23.10
CA PHE A 73 9.90 14.95 21.64
C PHE A 73 8.76 15.69 20.99
N ALA A 74 7.69 15.84 21.78
CA ALA A 74 6.58 16.60 21.38
C ALA A 74 6.94 18.02 21.05
N SER A 75 7.14 18.86 22.07
CA SER A 75 7.36 20.31 21.93
C SER A 75 8.36 20.68 20.83
N GLU A 76 9.35 19.82 20.61
CA GLU A 76 10.34 20.02 19.54
C GLU A 76 9.74 19.87 18.13
N LEU A 77 8.83 18.92 17.90
CA LEU A 77 8.15 18.78 16.63
C LEU A 77 7.23 19.96 16.33
N GLU A 78 6.52 20.52 17.32
CA GLU A 78 5.71 21.73 17.10
C GLU A 78 6.52 22.88 16.61
N ARG A 79 7.63 23.13 17.31
CA ARG A 79 8.57 24.16 16.92
C ARG A 79 9.01 23.96 15.47
N ILE A 80 9.40 22.74 15.10
CA ILE A 80 9.80 22.38 13.73
C ILE A 80 8.67 22.60 12.73
N THR A 81 7.44 22.21 13.08
CA THR A 81 6.28 22.31 12.18
C THR A 81 5.87 23.76 11.99
N GLN A 82 5.74 24.54 13.06
CA GLN A 82 5.37 25.95 13.02
C GLN A 82 6.40 26.76 12.21
N GLU A 83 7.69 26.58 12.52
CA GLU A 83 8.74 27.22 11.74
C GLU A 83 8.73 26.76 10.28
N GLY A 84 8.46 25.48 10.03
CA GLY A 84 8.28 24.92 8.70
C GLY A 84 7.14 25.60 7.94
N LEU A 85 5.97 25.77 8.56
CA LEU A 85 4.78 26.38 7.95
C LEU A 85 5.05 27.84 7.59
N THR A 86 5.64 28.62 8.51
CA THR A 86 6.00 30.02 8.25
C THR A 86 7.03 30.13 7.12
N ARG A 87 8.08 29.28 7.11
CA ARG A 87 9.06 29.25 6.02
C ARG A 87 8.43 28.84 4.68
N ALA A 88 7.46 27.93 4.69
CA ALA A 88 6.72 27.51 3.49
C ALA A 88 5.80 28.62 2.97
N ALA A 89 5.06 29.30 3.85
CA ALA A 89 4.25 30.46 3.50
C ALA A 89 5.11 31.59 2.90
N TYR A 90 6.23 31.91 3.55
CA TYR A 90 7.18 32.91 3.07
C TYR A 90 7.72 32.58 1.67
N ALA A 91 8.10 31.31 1.44
CA ALA A 91 8.53 30.87 0.12
C ALA A 91 7.43 30.99 -0.95
N GLY A 92 6.14 30.83 -0.58
CA GLY A 92 5.01 31.02 -1.48
C GLY A 92 4.78 32.50 -1.84
N LEU A 93 4.76 33.37 -0.83
CA LEU A 93 4.60 34.83 -1.00
C LEU A 93 5.74 35.44 -1.83
N PHE A 94 6.95 34.89 -1.69
CA PHE A 94 8.16 35.42 -2.32
C PHE A 94 7.98 35.72 -3.81
N VAL A 95 7.37 34.79 -4.57
CA VAL A 95 7.23 34.96 -6.02
C VAL A 95 6.33 36.16 -6.35
N GLY A 96 5.21 36.30 -5.66
CA GLY A 96 4.27 37.42 -5.87
C GLY A 96 4.92 38.76 -5.55
N GLU A 97 5.61 38.86 -4.41
CA GLU A 97 6.30 40.06 -3.96
C GLU A 97 7.46 40.48 -4.90
N GLN A 98 8.31 39.54 -5.31
CA GLN A 98 9.40 39.86 -6.25
C GLN A 98 8.86 40.28 -7.61
N THR A 99 7.81 39.61 -8.10
CA THR A 99 7.16 39.97 -9.37
C THR A 99 6.58 41.40 -9.31
N LYS A 100 5.97 41.77 -8.18
CA LYS A 100 5.38 43.08 -7.94
C LYS A 100 6.45 44.18 -7.95
N ARG A 101 7.58 43.94 -7.27
CA ARG A 101 8.73 44.86 -7.26
C ARG A 101 9.33 45.03 -8.65
N TYR A 102 9.60 43.92 -9.35
CA TYR A 102 10.14 43.92 -10.71
C TYR A 102 9.31 44.78 -11.67
N TYR A 103 7.99 44.56 -11.74
CA TYR A 103 7.15 45.30 -12.67
C TYR A 103 6.94 46.77 -12.28
N LYS A 104 7.03 47.11 -10.99
CA LYS A 104 7.03 48.51 -10.56
C LYS A 104 8.30 49.23 -10.98
N GLU A 105 9.48 48.62 -10.78
CA GLU A 105 10.76 49.20 -11.20
C GLU A 105 10.83 49.45 -12.70
N LYS A 106 10.13 48.62 -13.50
CA LYS A 106 9.96 48.81 -14.95
C LYS A 106 8.91 49.87 -15.33
N GLY A 107 8.28 50.53 -14.36
CA GLY A 107 7.24 51.54 -14.59
C GLY A 107 5.91 50.98 -15.11
N LEU A 108 5.74 49.65 -15.09
CA LEU A 108 4.53 48.98 -15.59
C LEU A 108 3.39 48.96 -14.56
N LEU A 109 3.70 49.26 -13.30
CA LEU A 109 2.74 49.37 -12.21
C LEU A 109 2.76 50.77 -11.60
N LYS A 110 1.63 51.49 -11.67
CA LYS A 110 1.49 52.86 -11.19
C LYS A 110 0.77 52.91 -9.82
N PHE A 111 1.45 52.50 -8.75
CA PHE A 111 0.95 52.62 -7.37
C PHE A 111 2.08 52.73 -6.32
N ARG A 112 1.76 53.23 -5.11
CA ARG A 112 2.69 53.25 -3.96
C ARG A 112 2.85 51.83 -3.40
N LEU A 113 4.10 51.39 -3.20
CA LEU A 113 4.33 50.15 -2.45
C LEU A 113 4.11 50.49 -0.99
N ILE A 114 3.27 49.70 -0.31
CA ILE A 114 3.20 49.69 1.14
C ILE A 114 4.15 48.57 1.57
N GLU A 115 5.16 48.91 2.36
CA GLU A 115 6.05 47.92 2.95
C GLU A 115 5.26 47.14 3.99
N LYS A 116 5.07 45.85 3.74
CA LYS A 116 4.41 44.93 4.66
C LYS A 116 5.46 44.05 5.32
N ASP A 117 5.19 43.70 6.57
CA ASP A 117 5.96 42.67 7.26
C ASP A 117 5.62 41.30 6.65
N ALA A 118 6.45 40.86 5.70
CA ALA A 118 6.27 39.60 5.00
C ALA A 118 6.38 38.38 5.93
N LEU A 119 7.06 38.48 7.07
CA LEU A 119 7.09 37.41 8.07
C LEU A 119 5.74 37.36 8.79
N ARG A 120 5.22 38.51 9.21
CA ARG A 120 3.90 38.56 9.86
C ARG A 120 2.78 38.07 8.94
N GLU A 121 2.85 38.39 7.65
CA GLU A 121 1.89 37.90 6.66
C GLU A 121 2.02 36.39 6.45
N ALA A 122 3.25 35.87 6.37
CA ALA A 122 3.50 34.44 6.29
C ALA A 122 2.96 33.68 7.53
N GLU A 123 3.13 34.24 8.73
CA GLU A 123 2.53 33.70 9.97
C GLU A 123 1.00 33.69 9.90
N ILE A 124 0.37 34.80 9.50
CA ILE A 124 -1.09 34.90 9.40
C ILE A 124 -1.64 33.91 8.37
N ILE A 125 -0.97 33.72 7.23
CA ILE A 125 -1.39 32.76 6.21
C ILE A 125 -1.19 31.33 6.73
N ALA A 126 -0.08 31.04 7.40
CA ALA A 126 0.14 29.74 8.04
C ALA A 126 -0.96 29.44 9.07
N GLU A 127 -1.19 30.35 10.02
CA GLU A 127 -2.24 30.25 11.04
C GLU A 127 -3.63 30.15 10.42
N SER A 128 -3.95 31.00 9.45
CA SER A 128 -5.27 31.04 8.80
C SER A 128 -5.52 29.80 7.95
N THR A 129 -4.52 29.26 7.26
CA THR A 129 -4.69 28.04 6.44
C THR A 129 -4.93 26.82 7.32
N MET A 130 -4.43 26.84 8.56
CA MET A 130 -4.66 25.79 9.56
C MET A 130 -5.98 25.98 10.32
N ARG A 131 -6.35 27.22 10.67
CA ARG A 131 -7.58 27.57 11.41
C ARG A 131 -8.84 27.56 10.55
N LYS A 132 -8.72 27.92 9.26
CA LYS A 132 -9.81 27.73 8.31
C LYS A 132 -9.92 26.23 8.13
N GLN A 133 -10.96 25.63 8.73
CA GLN A 133 -11.40 24.27 8.45
C GLN A 133 -11.11 23.97 6.99
N ARG A 134 -10.31 22.93 6.74
CA ARG A 134 -9.91 22.56 5.39
C ARG A 134 -11.17 22.15 4.64
N ILE A 135 -11.78 23.08 3.93
CA ILE A 135 -12.91 22.77 3.07
C ILE A 135 -12.31 22.33 1.73
N PHE A 136 -12.27 21.02 1.49
CA PHE A 136 -11.90 20.47 0.20
C PHE A 136 -13.20 20.25 -0.59
N LYS A 137 -13.41 21.07 -1.63
CA LYS A 137 -14.63 21.09 -2.47
C LYS A 137 -15.95 21.14 -1.69
N HIS A 138 -16.15 22.19 -0.92
CA HIS A 138 -17.37 22.46 -0.13
C HIS A 138 -17.69 21.43 0.98
N LYS A 139 -16.76 20.53 1.29
CA LYS A 139 -16.85 19.62 2.43
C LYS A 139 -15.67 19.85 3.36
N GLU A 140 -15.97 19.89 4.66
CA GLU A 140 -14.95 19.88 5.69
C GLU A 140 -14.04 18.65 5.51
N PHE A 141 -12.76 18.80 5.81
CA PHE A 141 -11.76 17.76 5.73
C PHE A 141 -12.14 16.61 6.66
N VAL A 142 -12.79 15.59 6.10
CA VAL A 142 -13.20 14.39 6.81
C VAL A 142 -12.04 13.41 6.85
N LEU A 143 -11.62 13.03 8.05
CA LEU A 143 -10.64 11.98 8.25
C LEU A 143 -11.20 10.62 7.82
N SER A 144 -10.41 9.86 7.07
CA SER A 144 -10.80 8.54 6.58
C SER A 144 -11.06 7.58 7.74
N ASP A 145 -12.32 7.19 7.94
CA ASP A 145 -12.80 6.19 8.91
C ASP A 145 -12.11 4.82 8.86
N ARG A 146 -11.41 4.49 7.77
CA ARG A 146 -10.59 3.26 7.66
C ARG A 146 -9.26 3.31 8.38
N ILE A 147 -8.72 4.52 8.54
CA ILE A 147 -7.43 4.79 9.16
C ILE A 147 -7.70 5.34 10.56
N TRP A 148 -8.72 6.18 10.65
CA TRP A 148 -9.11 6.94 11.82
C TRP A 148 -10.38 6.36 12.45
N ASP A 149 -10.42 6.25 13.77
CA ASP A 149 -11.58 5.87 14.54
C ASP A 149 -12.48 7.08 14.76
N VAL A 150 -13.45 7.25 13.85
CA VAL A 150 -14.36 8.41 13.80
C VAL A 150 -15.76 8.10 14.35
N SER A 151 -15.94 6.99 15.09
CA SER A 151 -17.22 6.66 15.71
C SER A 151 -17.57 7.59 16.87
N ASP A 152 -18.85 7.60 17.25
CA ASP A 152 -19.36 8.37 18.40
C ASP A 152 -18.96 9.85 18.35
N ASN A 153 -18.38 10.39 19.42
CA ASN A 153 -17.85 11.76 19.49
C ASN A 153 -16.36 11.85 19.14
N ASN A 154 -15.75 10.79 18.59
CA ASN A 154 -14.32 10.80 18.28
C ASN A 154 -13.98 11.72 17.10
N TYR A 155 -14.90 11.91 16.15
CA TYR A 155 -14.71 12.89 15.07
C TYR A 155 -14.56 14.32 15.64
N ASP A 156 -15.48 14.74 16.52
CA ASP A 156 -15.44 16.05 17.18
C ASP A 156 -14.19 16.20 18.06
N LYS A 157 -13.79 15.14 18.78
CA LYS A 157 -12.55 15.12 19.58
C LYS A 157 -11.29 15.20 18.73
N ILE A 158 -11.26 14.56 17.56
CA ILE A 158 -10.13 14.66 16.65
C ILE A 158 -10.06 16.09 16.07
N GLN A 159 -11.20 16.69 15.72
CA GLN A 159 -11.27 18.09 15.30
C GLN A 159 -10.84 19.04 16.43
N GLU A 160 -11.24 18.76 17.66
CA GLU A 160 -10.83 19.51 18.85
C GLU A 160 -9.33 19.36 19.11
N ILE A 161 -8.73 18.18 18.94
CA ILE A 161 -7.27 17.93 19.05
C ILE A 161 -6.50 18.67 17.97
N ILE A 162 -7.00 18.69 16.73
CA ILE A 162 -6.37 19.42 15.62
C ILE A 162 -6.50 20.93 15.81
N SER A 163 -7.66 21.41 16.30
CA SER A 163 -7.94 22.83 16.53
C SER A 163 -7.25 23.39 17.77
N SER A 164 -7.17 22.61 18.86
CA SER A 164 -6.40 22.93 20.06
C SER A 164 -4.90 22.82 19.83
N GLY A 165 -4.49 21.94 18.91
CA GLY A 165 -3.16 21.81 18.32
C GLY A 165 -2.66 23.03 17.55
N ILE A 166 -3.50 24.05 17.37
CA ILE A 166 -3.10 25.34 16.81
C ILE A 166 -2.43 26.14 17.93
N ASN A 167 -1.11 26.37 17.81
CA ASN A 167 -0.24 26.92 18.86
C ASN A 167 0.01 25.97 20.06
N THR A 168 -0.17 24.65 19.86
CA THR A 168 0.33 23.62 20.79
C THR A 168 0.92 22.44 20.04
N ASP A 169 1.41 21.47 20.81
CA ASP A 169 2.44 20.60 20.32
C ASP A 169 2.03 19.58 19.24
N CYS A 170 2.72 19.49 18.09
CA CYS A 170 2.28 18.68 16.96
C CYS A 170 2.58 17.16 17.10
N VAL A 171 3.36 16.73 18.09
CA VAL A 171 3.48 15.32 18.49
C VAL A 171 2.55 14.99 19.62
N GLU A 172 2.22 15.92 20.53
CA GLU A 172 1.10 15.74 21.44
C GLU A 172 -0.16 15.62 20.61
N VAL A 173 -0.33 16.44 19.56
CA VAL A 173 -1.34 16.26 18.53
C VAL A 173 -1.13 14.90 17.84
N ALA A 174 0.06 14.53 17.35
CA ALA A 174 0.24 13.23 16.67
C ALA A 174 0.05 12.01 17.60
N LYS A 175 0.27 12.12 18.92
CA LYS A 175 0.11 11.06 19.93
C LYS A 175 -1.32 11.01 20.47
N ALA A 176 -1.95 12.17 20.65
CA ALA A 176 -3.38 12.27 20.90
C ALA A 176 -4.15 11.73 19.69
N LEU A 177 -3.66 11.95 18.46
CA LEU A 177 -4.20 11.37 17.23
C LEU A 177 -3.93 9.85 17.12
N GLN A 178 -2.82 9.33 17.67
CA GLN A 178 -2.48 7.89 17.59
C GLN A 178 -3.54 6.97 18.20
N GLN A 179 -4.22 7.39 19.26
CA GLN A 179 -5.27 6.58 19.89
C GLN A 179 -6.50 6.42 19.00
N TYR A 180 -6.68 7.33 18.05
CA TYR A 180 -7.75 7.28 17.05
C TYR A 180 -7.28 6.62 15.75
N VAL A 181 -6.15 5.90 15.72
CA VAL A 181 -5.77 5.08 14.56
C VAL A 181 -6.21 3.64 14.82
N LYS A 182 -7.18 3.14 14.03
CA LYS A 182 -7.90 1.86 14.28
C LYS A 182 -7.02 0.63 14.49
N GLU A 183 -5.77 0.62 14.03
CA GLU A 183 -4.86 -0.54 14.09
C GLU A 183 -3.45 -0.23 14.67
N GLY A 184 -3.23 0.93 15.31
CA GLY A 184 -1.95 1.30 15.93
C GLY A 184 -0.78 1.61 14.97
N SER A 185 0.34 2.11 15.51
CA SER A 185 1.45 2.77 14.77
C SER A 185 2.34 1.86 13.89
N LYS A 186 2.19 0.53 13.94
CA LYS A 186 3.06 -0.44 13.25
C LYS A 186 2.47 -1.04 11.97
N THR A 187 1.15 -1.02 11.80
CA THR A 187 0.46 -1.92 10.85
C THR A 187 0.58 -1.50 9.40
N PHE A 188 0.70 -0.20 9.08
CA PHE A 188 0.82 0.24 7.69
C PHE A 188 2.22 -0.02 7.10
N ALA A 189 3.29 0.07 7.90
CA ALA A 189 4.64 -0.27 7.44
C ALA A 189 4.76 -1.76 7.06
N GLU A 190 4.08 -2.63 7.81
CA GLU A 190 3.96 -4.06 7.50
C GLU A 190 3.09 -4.32 6.26
N LYS A 191 2.03 -3.51 6.05
CA LYS A 191 1.12 -3.61 4.90
C LYS A 191 1.64 -2.93 3.61
N TYR A 192 2.72 -2.14 3.64
CA TYR A 192 3.25 -1.45 2.45
C TYR A 192 4.79 -1.48 2.36
N PRO A 193 5.44 -2.67 2.39
CA PRO A 193 6.90 -2.79 2.46
C PRO A 193 7.62 -2.20 1.24
N ASN A 194 7.02 -2.34 0.05
CA ASN A 194 7.60 -1.82 -1.20
C ASN A 194 7.67 -0.27 -1.22
N MET A 195 6.84 0.42 -0.43
CA MET A 195 6.93 1.88 -0.29
C MET A 195 8.21 2.27 0.44
N TYR A 196 8.55 1.58 1.53
CA TYR A 196 9.77 1.85 2.31
C TYR A 196 11.04 1.52 1.52
N GLU A 197 11.05 0.42 0.75
CA GLU A 197 12.13 0.11 -0.20
C GLU A 197 12.34 1.26 -1.19
N ARG A 198 11.25 1.78 -1.78
CA ARG A 198 11.29 2.92 -2.70
C ARG A 198 11.73 4.24 -2.03
N MET A 199 11.45 4.41 -0.75
CA MET A 199 11.83 5.58 0.03
C MET A 199 13.27 5.53 0.55
N GLY A 200 13.98 4.39 0.43
CA GLY A 200 15.44 4.31 0.59
C GLY A 200 16.00 4.81 1.92
N GLY A 201 15.28 4.62 3.03
CA GLY A 201 15.71 5.07 4.37
C GLY A 201 15.43 6.54 4.71
N ARG A 202 14.73 7.27 3.82
CA ARG A 202 14.22 8.64 4.08
C ARG A 202 13.12 8.70 5.14
N VAL A 203 12.55 7.55 5.51
CA VAL A 203 11.57 7.42 6.59
C VAL A 203 12.13 6.40 7.58
N PRO A 204 12.42 6.78 8.84
CA PRO A 204 12.82 5.83 9.88
C PRO A 204 11.77 4.72 10.01
N LYS A 205 12.20 3.47 10.22
CA LYS A 205 11.27 2.34 10.45
C LYS A 205 10.37 2.54 11.69
N ASN A 206 10.77 3.45 12.58
CA ASN A 206 10.12 3.77 13.83
C ASN A 206 9.31 5.09 13.75
N LEU A 207 9.37 5.79 12.61
CA LEU A 207 8.59 7.00 12.36
C LEU A 207 7.25 6.58 11.75
N ASN A 208 6.16 7.05 12.35
CA ASN A 208 4.83 6.94 11.80
C ASN A 208 4.78 7.71 10.47
N TYR A 209 4.64 6.98 9.36
CA TYR A 209 4.65 7.55 8.01
C TYR A 209 3.48 8.51 7.80
N GLU A 210 2.39 8.31 8.53
CA GLU A 210 1.18 9.12 8.51
C GLU A 210 1.46 10.53 9.03
N ALA A 211 2.26 10.69 10.08
CA ALA A 211 2.68 12.00 10.59
C ALA A 211 3.57 12.75 9.59
N LEU A 212 4.55 12.08 8.97
CA LEU A 212 5.38 12.69 7.92
C LEU A 212 4.55 13.08 6.69
N ARG A 213 3.62 12.21 6.29
CA ARG A 213 2.70 12.45 5.18
C ARG A 213 1.78 13.64 5.47
N LEU A 214 1.30 13.76 6.71
CA LEU A 214 0.53 14.90 7.18
C LEU A 214 1.35 16.18 7.08
N ILE A 215 2.50 16.27 7.76
CA ILE A 215 3.35 17.48 7.75
C ILE A 215 3.74 17.90 6.33
N ARG A 216 4.16 16.93 5.48
CA ARG A 216 4.48 17.22 4.09
C ARG A 216 3.28 17.76 3.32
N ASN A 217 2.08 17.27 3.61
CA ASN A 217 0.86 17.81 3.06
C ASN A 217 0.60 19.24 3.56
N GLU A 218 0.66 19.48 4.87
CA GLU A 218 0.47 20.80 5.49
C GLU A 218 1.40 21.85 4.90
N LEU A 219 2.71 21.59 4.89
CA LEU A 219 3.71 22.48 4.31
C LEU A 219 3.46 22.76 2.82
N SER A 220 2.97 21.75 2.10
CA SER A 220 2.68 21.88 0.67
C SER A 220 1.44 22.73 0.44
N GLU A 221 0.38 22.57 1.23
CA GLU A 221 -0.85 23.36 1.14
C GLU A 221 -0.61 24.82 1.52
N VAL A 222 0.07 25.08 2.63
CA VAL A 222 0.40 26.45 3.06
C VAL A 222 1.21 27.18 1.98
N TYR A 223 2.21 26.53 1.39
CA TYR A 223 2.94 27.09 0.26
C TYR A 223 2.02 27.43 -0.92
N TRP A 224 1.06 26.56 -1.25
CA TRP A 224 0.13 26.77 -2.37
C TRP A 224 -0.78 27.97 -2.13
N GLN A 225 -1.40 28.04 -0.95
CA GLN A 225 -2.30 29.13 -0.58
C GLN A 225 -1.55 30.47 -0.50
N ALA A 226 -0.37 30.49 0.13
CA ALA A 226 0.47 31.67 0.18
C ALA A 226 0.89 32.16 -1.21
N THR A 227 1.16 31.23 -2.14
CA THR A 227 1.46 31.57 -3.54
C THR A 227 0.27 32.24 -4.22
N ILE A 228 -0.94 31.71 -4.05
CA ILE A 228 -2.17 32.31 -4.60
C ILE A 228 -2.40 33.71 -4.00
N GLU A 229 -2.27 33.85 -2.69
CA GLU A 229 -2.48 35.13 -2.00
C GLU A 229 -1.48 36.19 -2.48
N GLY A 230 -0.19 35.85 -2.54
CA GLY A 230 0.84 36.74 -3.07
C GLY A 230 0.60 37.15 -4.54
N PHE A 231 -0.11 36.33 -5.32
CA PHE A 231 -0.53 36.68 -6.67
C PHE A 231 -1.78 37.56 -6.71
N LYS A 232 -2.76 37.34 -5.82
CA LYS A 232 -3.95 38.20 -5.71
C LYS A 232 -3.60 39.64 -5.35
N GLU A 233 -2.60 39.81 -4.48
CA GLU A 233 -2.11 41.13 -4.10
C GLU A 233 -1.30 41.85 -5.20
N ASN A 234 -0.98 41.17 -6.30
CA ASN A 234 -0.14 41.69 -7.37
C ASN A 234 -0.98 42.04 -8.61
N PRO A 235 -1.23 43.34 -8.89
CA PRO A 235 -2.06 43.76 -10.03
C PRO A 235 -1.53 43.35 -11.41
N ALA A 236 -0.23 43.03 -11.53
CA ALA A 236 0.37 42.55 -12.77
C ALA A 236 -0.07 41.12 -13.10
N VAL A 237 -0.31 40.28 -12.08
CA VAL A 237 -0.67 38.88 -12.26
C VAL A 237 -2.17 38.82 -12.59
N LYS A 238 -2.49 38.26 -13.76
CA LYS A 238 -3.88 38.10 -14.23
C LYS A 238 -4.36 36.65 -14.18
N ALA A 239 -3.43 35.72 -14.26
CA ALA A 239 -3.70 34.30 -14.21
C ALA A 239 -2.53 33.58 -13.52
N VAL A 240 -2.77 32.31 -13.20
CA VAL A 240 -1.76 31.39 -12.71
C VAL A 240 -1.61 30.23 -13.69
N LYS A 241 -0.38 29.78 -13.88
CA LYS A 241 -0.06 28.57 -14.63
C LYS A 241 0.19 27.42 -13.66
N TRP A 242 -0.51 26.30 -13.86
CA TRP A 242 -0.24 25.05 -13.15
C TRP A 242 1.07 24.42 -13.65
N LEU A 243 2.05 24.30 -12.78
CA LEU A 243 3.33 23.66 -13.09
C LEU A 243 3.39 22.25 -12.51
N LEU A 244 3.42 21.29 -13.43
CA LEU A 244 3.57 19.88 -13.16
C LEU A 244 4.93 19.58 -12.53
N SER A 245 4.93 18.88 -11.38
CA SER A 245 6.18 18.46 -10.75
C SER A 245 6.85 17.35 -11.54
N ASN A 246 8.13 17.52 -11.92
CA ASN A 246 8.94 16.50 -12.59
C ASN A 246 9.57 15.49 -11.63
N ASN A 247 9.25 15.55 -10.33
CA ASN A 247 9.61 14.50 -9.38
C ASN A 247 8.76 13.22 -9.54
N ARG A 248 7.84 13.21 -10.51
CA ARG A 248 7.06 12.02 -10.89
C ARG A 248 7.95 11.06 -11.68
N LEU A 249 7.63 9.77 -11.62
CA LEU A 249 8.33 8.77 -12.43
C LEU A 249 8.10 9.10 -13.92
N PRO A 250 9.11 8.98 -14.80
CA PRO A 250 8.91 9.17 -16.23
C PRO A 250 7.74 8.32 -16.76
N GLY A 251 6.81 8.95 -17.51
CA GLY A 251 5.60 8.30 -18.03
C GLY A 251 4.49 8.06 -17.00
N TYR A 252 4.67 8.51 -15.75
CA TYR A 252 3.60 8.49 -14.74
C TYR A 252 2.71 9.72 -14.89
N HIS A 253 1.42 9.46 -15.09
CA HIS A 253 0.38 10.48 -15.20
C HIS A 253 -0.64 10.29 -14.08
N ASP A 254 -1.12 11.39 -13.52
CA ASP A 254 -2.18 11.42 -12.50
C ASP A 254 -3.16 12.58 -12.75
N ILE A 255 -4.12 12.76 -11.85
CA ILE A 255 -5.13 13.81 -11.93
C ILE A 255 -4.53 15.24 -12.02
N CYS A 256 -3.27 15.48 -11.62
CA CYS A 256 -2.64 16.78 -11.84
C CYS A 256 -2.45 17.08 -13.33
N ASP A 257 -2.22 16.06 -14.16
CA ASP A 257 -2.10 16.22 -15.61
C ASP A 257 -3.39 16.82 -16.20
N THR A 258 -4.56 16.43 -15.68
CA THR A 258 -5.85 17.06 -16.06
C THR A 258 -5.84 18.56 -15.76
N MET A 259 -5.33 18.97 -14.58
CA MET A 259 -5.23 20.40 -14.23
C MET A 259 -4.19 21.14 -15.07
N ALA A 260 -3.09 20.49 -15.43
CA ALA A 260 -2.06 21.14 -16.22
C ALA A 260 -2.42 21.27 -17.70
N TYR A 261 -3.31 20.44 -18.22
CA TYR A 261 -3.64 20.40 -19.63
C TYR A 261 -5.07 20.86 -19.94
N ALA A 262 -5.90 21.14 -18.93
CA ALA A 262 -7.22 21.74 -19.11
C ALA A 262 -7.13 23.18 -19.65
N ASN A 263 -8.11 23.57 -20.46
CA ASN A 263 -8.25 24.94 -20.98
C ASN A 263 -9.69 25.45 -20.75
N ASP A 264 -10.24 25.15 -19.57
CA ASP A 264 -11.66 25.40 -19.27
C ASP A 264 -12.01 26.90 -19.24
N HIS A 265 -10.99 27.77 -19.11
CA HIS A 265 -11.13 29.23 -19.07
C HIS A 265 -10.71 29.93 -20.38
N GLY A 266 -10.28 29.19 -21.40
CA GLY A 266 -9.86 29.76 -22.68
C GLY A 266 -8.55 30.58 -22.65
N LEU A 267 -7.79 30.51 -21.55
CA LEU A 267 -6.54 31.28 -21.36
C LEU A 267 -5.29 30.52 -21.83
N GLY A 268 -5.46 29.27 -22.28
CA GLY A 268 -4.39 28.33 -22.62
C GLY A 268 -4.32 27.17 -21.63
N ALA A 269 -3.73 26.06 -22.07
CA ALA A 269 -3.65 24.83 -21.28
C ALA A 269 -2.92 25.06 -19.93
N GLY A 270 -3.61 24.69 -18.84
CA GLY A 270 -3.13 24.82 -17.47
C GLY A 270 -3.12 26.24 -16.92
N ILE A 271 -3.81 27.18 -17.57
CA ILE A 271 -3.88 28.58 -17.15
C ILE A 271 -5.26 28.87 -16.56
N TYR A 272 -5.25 29.42 -15.35
CA TYR A 272 -6.45 29.69 -14.56
C TYR A 272 -6.46 31.16 -14.12
N PRO A 273 -7.63 31.83 -14.11
CA PRO A 273 -7.77 33.09 -13.39
C PRO A 273 -7.28 32.94 -11.94
N VAL A 274 -6.64 33.96 -11.36
CA VAL A 274 -6.05 33.86 -10.01
C VAL A 274 -7.10 33.46 -8.96
N ASP A 275 -8.31 34.03 -9.06
CA ASP A 275 -9.42 33.72 -8.15
C ASP A 275 -10.09 32.36 -8.40
N ALA A 276 -9.82 31.75 -9.55
CA ALA A 276 -10.31 30.43 -9.93
C ALA A 276 -9.20 29.37 -9.95
N ALA A 277 -8.04 29.68 -9.35
CA ALA A 277 -6.92 28.75 -9.27
C ALA A 277 -7.36 27.44 -8.57
N PRO A 278 -7.20 26.27 -9.21
CA PRO A 278 -7.65 25.02 -8.63
C PRO A 278 -6.85 24.67 -7.37
N GLY A 279 -7.52 24.02 -6.41
CA GLY A 279 -6.86 23.41 -5.27
C GLY A 279 -6.05 22.17 -5.66
N LYS A 280 -5.21 21.68 -4.74
CA LYS A 280 -4.42 20.48 -4.97
C LYS A 280 -5.30 19.23 -5.02
N PRO A 281 -5.27 18.44 -6.10
CA PRO A 281 -6.21 17.34 -6.29
C PRO A 281 -5.89 16.08 -5.48
N HIS A 282 -4.72 16.03 -4.81
CA HIS A 282 -4.34 14.91 -3.98
C HIS A 282 -3.32 15.30 -2.89
N ILE A 283 -3.29 14.49 -1.84
CA ILE A 283 -2.36 14.62 -0.71
C ILE A 283 -0.90 14.60 -1.16
N CYS A 284 -0.06 15.37 -0.47
CA CYS A 284 1.38 15.49 -0.76
C CYS A 284 1.70 15.91 -2.22
N CYS A 285 0.78 16.57 -2.92
CA CYS A 285 1.03 17.08 -4.26
C CYS A 285 2.20 18.09 -4.24
N LEU A 286 3.20 17.87 -5.10
CA LEU A 286 4.39 18.72 -5.22
C LEU A 286 4.34 19.68 -6.41
N CYS A 287 3.24 19.70 -7.16
CA CYS A 287 3.00 20.72 -8.18
C CYS A 287 3.06 22.12 -7.57
N THR A 288 3.27 23.12 -8.42
CA THR A 288 3.38 24.53 -8.03
C THR A 288 2.62 25.41 -9.01
N LEU A 289 2.47 26.70 -8.67
CA LEU A 289 1.92 27.71 -9.56
C LEU A 289 3.02 28.66 -10.02
N ALA A 290 2.84 29.23 -11.21
CA ALA A 290 3.62 30.37 -11.70
C ALA A 290 2.68 31.54 -12.04
N PRO A 291 3.12 32.80 -11.85
CA PRO A 291 2.34 33.95 -12.22
C PRO A 291 2.31 34.10 -13.75
N VAL A 292 1.17 34.55 -14.28
CA VAL A 292 0.99 34.89 -15.69
C VAL A 292 0.42 36.31 -15.79
N ILE A 293 1.06 37.16 -16.59
CA ILE A 293 0.61 38.53 -16.85
C ILE A 293 -0.21 38.62 -18.14
N ALA A 294 -0.96 39.71 -18.33
CA ALA A 294 -1.81 39.90 -19.52
C ALA A 294 -1.05 39.71 -20.85
N LYS A 295 0.14 40.31 -20.96
CA LYS A 295 0.97 40.26 -22.17
C LYS A 295 1.42 38.83 -22.53
N ASP A 296 1.61 37.99 -21.53
CA ASP A 296 2.02 36.60 -21.71
C ASP A 296 0.83 35.74 -22.20
N ILE A 297 -0.39 36.05 -21.76
CA ILE A 297 -1.62 35.44 -22.29
C ILE A 297 -1.83 35.82 -23.76
N GLU A 298 -1.66 37.11 -24.10
CA GLU A 298 -1.78 37.61 -25.47
C GLU A 298 -0.81 36.95 -26.45
N ARG A 299 0.40 36.60 -25.99
CA ARG A 299 1.41 35.89 -26.78
C ARG A 299 1.09 34.40 -26.98
N GLY A 300 0.39 33.79 -26.03
CA GLY A 300 -0.03 32.38 -26.09
C GLY A 300 1.08 31.34 -25.91
N ASP A 301 2.33 31.76 -25.70
CA ASP A 301 3.51 30.89 -25.53
C ASP A 301 3.65 30.30 -24.12
N VAL A 302 2.87 30.81 -23.18
CA VAL A 302 2.95 30.44 -21.76
C VAL A 302 2.09 29.22 -21.39
N ALA A 303 1.27 28.70 -22.30
CA ALA A 303 0.47 27.49 -22.06
C ALA A 303 1.34 26.24 -21.82
N ASN A 304 0.83 25.28 -21.06
CA ASN A 304 1.46 23.96 -20.96
C ASN A 304 1.32 23.18 -22.27
N LYS A 305 2.33 22.36 -22.58
CA LYS A 305 2.29 21.46 -23.72
C LYS A 305 1.92 20.06 -23.25
N PRO A 306 0.72 19.55 -23.59
CA PRO A 306 0.39 18.16 -23.33
C PRO A 306 1.27 17.23 -24.19
N PRO A 307 1.50 15.97 -23.75
CA PRO A 307 2.14 14.98 -24.62
C PRO A 307 1.26 14.71 -25.85
N GLU A 308 1.87 14.39 -27.00
CA GLU A 308 1.16 14.18 -28.27
C GLU A 308 0.01 13.16 -28.19
N ASN A 309 0.15 12.15 -27.33
CA ASN A 309 -0.84 11.10 -27.08
C ASN A 309 -1.70 11.33 -25.83
N TRP A 310 -1.84 12.58 -25.36
CA TRP A 310 -2.52 12.90 -24.11
C TRP A 310 -3.95 12.36 -24.05
N GLU A 311 -4.76 12.51 -25.10
CA GLU A 311 -6.15 12.01 -25.09
C GLU A 311 -6.23 10.48 -24.97
N ALA A 312 -5.30 9.76 -25.59
CA ALA A 312 -5.20 8.31 -25.45
C ALA A 312 -4.76 7.92 -24.02
N ILE A 313 -3.80 8.66 -23.44
CA ILE A 313 -3.36 8.48 -22.05
C ILE A 313 -4.52 8.72 -21.08
N LYS A 314 -5.22 9.85 -21.23
CA LYS A 314 -6.37 10.25 -20.42
C LYS A 314 -7.46 9.18 -20.49
N THR A 315 -7.83 8.74 -21.69
CA THR A 315 -8.84 7.68 -21.90
C THR A 315 -8.43 6.36 -21.25
N ARG A 316 -7.17 5.95 -21.42
CA ARG A 316 -6.64 4.71 -20.81
C ARG A 316 -6.65 4.79 -19.28
N LEU A 317 -6.33 5.96 -18.73
CA LEU A 317 -6.10 6.12 -17.31
C LEU A 317 -7.31 6.62 -16.53
N GLN A 318 -8.37 7.16 -17.17
CA GLN A 318 -9.55 7.75 -16.52
C GLN A 318 -10.20 6.83 -15.47
N ASN A 319 -10.20 5.52 -15.71
CA ASN A 319 -10.78 4.52 -14.81
C ASN A 319 -9.78 3.94 -13.81
N THR A 320 -8.55 4.43 -13.80
CA THR A 320 -7.50 3.98 -12.87
C THR A 320 -7.48 4.86 -11.62
N SER A 321 -6.94 4.34 -10.53
CA SER A 321 -6.80 5.06 -9.26
C SER A 321 -5.99 6.37 -9.35
N ALA A 322 -5.16 6.53 -10.39
CA ALA A 322 -4.35 7.73 -10.59
C ALA A 322 -5.17 8.93 -11.12
N PHE A 323 -6.28 8.65 -11.79
CA PHE A 323 -7.23 9.65 -12.33
C PHE A 323 -8.61 9.57 -11.72
N THR A 324 -8.85 8.56 -10.86
CA THR A 324 -10.05 8.50 -10.05
C THR A 324 -10.05 9.71 -9.13
N ASN A 325 -10.87 10.69 -9.45
CA ASN A 325 -11.26 11.68 -8.49
C ASN A 325 -12.14 10.98 -7.45
N LEU A 326 -11.54 10.65 -6.29
CA LEU A 326 -12.26 9.98 -5.20
C LEU A 326 -13.51 10.76 -4.77
N GLU A 327 -13.58 12.06 -5.04
CA GLU A 327 -14.70 12.91 -4.66
C GLU A 327 -15.93 12.77 -5.56
N GLU A 328 -15.74 12.34 -6.80
CA GLU A 328 -16.84 12.05 -7.75
C GLU A 328 -17.45 10.66 -7.52
N LEU A 329 -16.81 9.84 -6.68
CA LEU A 329 -17.32 8.54 -6.30
C LEU A 329 -18.30 8.62 -5.12
N THR A 330 -19.37 7.84 -5.19
CA THR A 330 -20.25 7.59 -4.05
C THR A 330 -19.54 6.80 -2.96
N GLU A 331 -20.01 6.86 -1.71
CA GLU A 331 -19.42 6.08 -0.60
C GLU A 331 -19.42 4.56 -0.88
N ALA A 332 -20.47 4.04 -1.51
CA ALA A 332 -20.53 2.64 -1.95
C ALA A 332 -19.45 2.31 -3.00
N GLN A 333 -19.23 3.19 -3.98
CA GLN A 333 -18.17 3.02 -4.97
C GLN A 333 -16.78 3.08 -4.33
N LYS A 334 -16.57 3.98 -3.36
CA LYS A 334 -15.34 4.05 -2.57
C LYS A 334 -15.14 2.73 -1.82
N GLU A 335 -16.12 2.24 -1.08
CA GLU A 335 -15.99 1.00 -0.29
C GLU A 335 -15.67 -0.21 -1.16
N LYS A 336 -16.33 -0.31 -2.32
CA LYS A 336 -16.00 -1.33 -3.33
C LYS A 336 -14.56 -1.22 -3.82
N LEU A 337 -14.09 -0.01 -4.14
CA LEU A 337 -12.71 0.23 -4.59
C LEU A 337 -11.69 -0.10 -3.50
N LYS A 338 -12.04 0.21 -2.24
CA LYS A 338 -11.25 -0.05 -1.04
C LYS A 338 -11.10 -1.56 -0.80
N GLU A 339 -12.16 -2.35 -0.99
CA GLU A 339 -12.18 -3.81 -0.93
C GLU A 339 -11.34 -4.42 -2.06
N GLN A 340 -11.58 -4.01 -3.32
CA GLN A 340 -10.82 -4.46 -4.49
C GLN A 340 -9.31 -4.24 -4.34
N ARG A 341 -8.90 -3.06 -3.82
CA ARG A 341 -7.49 -2.75 -3.54
C ARG A 341 -6.92 -3.66 -2.45
N HIS A 342 -7.69 -3.95 -1.40
CA HIS A 342 -7.28 -4.85 -0.33
C HIS A 342 -7.07 -6.27 -0.87
N GLU A 343 -8.02 -6.82 -1.63
CA GLU A 343 -7.90 -8.12 -2.27
C GLU A 343 -6.72 -8.20 -3.24
N ALA A 344 -6.51 -7.17 -4.06
CA ALA A 344 -5.37 -7.11 -4.96
C ALA A 344 -4.03 -7.09 -4.19
N TYR A 345 -3.97 -6.38 -3.07
CA TYR A 345 -2.82 -6.40 -2.18
C TYR A 345 -2.56 -7.78 -1.59
N GLN A 346 -3.59 -8.42 -1.02
CA GLN A 346 -3.48 -9.77 -0.44
C GLN A 346 -2.98 -10.78 -1.47
N ARG A 347 -3.53 -10.74 -2.69
CA ARG A 347 -3.07 -11.59 -3.80
C ARG A 347 -1.59 -11.38 -4.13
N ARG A 348 -1.13 -10.13 -4.24
CA ARG A 348 0.29 -9.82 -4.50
C ARG A 348 1.21 -10.27 -3.37
N ALA A 349 0.77 -10.10 -2.12
CA ALA A 349 1.53 -10.53 -0.94
C ALA A 349 1.62 -12.06 -0.88
N GLU A 350 0.51 -12.77 -1.10
CA GLU A 350 0.46 -14.23 -1.20
C GLU A 350 1.36 -14.74 -2.33
N GLU A 351 1.34 -14.09 -3.48
CA GLU A 351 2.18 -14.42 -4.63
C GLU A 351 3.68 -14.26 -4.32
N LYS A 352 4.08 -13.12 -3.74
CA LYS A 352 5.46 -12.86 -3.32
C LYS A 352 5.93 -13.88 -2.28
N ARG A 353 5.06 -14.23 -1.33
CA ARG A 353 5.33 -15.29 -0.34
C ARG A 353 5.51 -16.64 -1.02
N TYR A 354 4.58 -17.02 -1.90
CA TYR A 354 4.62 -18.31 -2.60
C TYR A 354 5.90 -18.45 -3.43
N LYS A 355 6.28 -17.44 -4.21
CA LYS A 355 7.54 -17.45 -4.98
C LYS A 355 8.78 -17.71 -4.11
N LYS A 356 8.82 -17.13 -2.89
CA LYS A 356 9.91 -17.37 -1.93
C LYS A 356 9.91 -18.79 -1.35
N VAL A 357 8.75 -19.42 -1.22
CA VAL A 357 8.63 -20.82 -0.79
C VAL A 357 9.01 -21.75 -1.94
N ALA A 358 8.42 -21.54 -3.12
CA ALA A 358 8.68 -22.32 -4.33
C ALA A 358 10.17 -22.34 -4.71
N SER A 359 10.89 -21.22 -4.55
CA SER A 359 12.35 -21.16 -4.80
C SER A 359 13.20 -21.98 -3.84
N LYS A 360 12.61 -22.55 -2.77
CA LYS A 360 13.29 -23.38 -1.77
C LYS A 360 12.84 -24.84 -1.81
N ILE A 361 11.94 -25.19 -2.72
CA ILE A 361 11.56 -26.57 -2.99
C ILE A 361 12.58 -27.13 -3.97
N GLU A 362 13.10 -28.30 -3.64
CA GLU A 362 14.19 -28.95 -4.36
C GLU A 362 13.71 -30.30 -4.90
N THR A 363 14.20 -30.68 -6.08
CA THR A 363 14.04 -32.04 -6.60
C THR A 363 14.82 -33.02 -5.74
N LYS A 364 14.29 -34.23 -5.56
CA LYS A 364 14.90 -35.31 -4.76
C LYS A 364 15.06 -36.58 -5.58
N THR A 365 16.02 -37.41 -5.18
CA THR A 365 16.13 -38.79 -5.65
C THR A 365 15.04 -39.66 -5.01
N PRO A 366 14.69 -40.81 -5.61
CA PRO A 366 13.76 -41.78 -5.01
C PRO A 366 14.14 -42.20 -3.59
N GLU A 367 15.43 -42.43 -3.34
CA GLU A 367 15.97 -42.79 -2.03
C GLU A 367 15.75 -41.68 -1.00
N GLU A 368 16.14 -40.44 -1.33
CA GLU A 368 15.97 -39.29 -0.43
C GLU A 368 14.50 -39.03 -0.14
N PHE A 369 13.64 -39.07 -1.17
CA PHE A 369 12.22 -38.79 -1.02
C PHE A 369 11.52 -39.83 -0.15
N ALA A 370 11.83 -41.12 -0.32
CA ALA A 370 11.26 -42.20 0.48
C ALA A 370 11.56 -42.00 1.99
N GLU A 371 12.75 -41.53 2.35
CA GLU A 371 13.08 -41.22 3.75
C GLU A 371 12.44 -39.92 4.25
N ILE A 372 12.35 -38.90 3.40
CA ILE A 372 11.68 -37.63 3.72
C ILE A 372 10.20 -37.87 4.02
N ILE A 373 9.47 -38.62 3.18
CA ILE A 373 8.04 -38.84 3.40
C ILE A 373 7.78 -39.69 4.64
N LYS A 374 8.57 -40.74 4.89
CA LYS A 374 8.49 -41.52 6.13
C LYS A 374 8.65 -40.59 7.34
N THR A 375 9.66 -39.73 7.32
CA THR A 375 9.90 -38.75 8.39
C THR A 375 8.74 -37.79 8.53
N ALA A 376 8.28 -37.17 7.44
CA ALA A 376 7.18 -36.21 7.45
C ALA A 376 5.88 -36.83 8.00
N LYS A 377 5.58 -38.08 7.62
CA LYS A 377 4.42 -38.85 8.08
C LYS A 377 4.43 -39.06 9.59
N THR A 378 5.60 -39.29 10.23
CA THR A 378 5.69 -39.38 11.70
C THR A 378 5.35 -38.07 12.43
N GLN A 379 5.43 -36.94 11.73
CA GLN A 379 5.15 -35.61 12.31
C GLN A 379 3.70 -35.17 12.08
N VAL A 380 2.90 -35.96 11.38
CA VAL A 380 1.46 -35.78 11.23
C VAL A 380 0.76 -36.45 12.42
N PRO A 381 -0.33 -35.88 12.98
CA PRO A 381 -1.11 -36.58 13.99
C PRO A 381 -1.46 -38.00 13.55
N GLN A 382 -1.28 -39.00 14.43
CA GLN A 382 -1.41 -40.41 14.05
C GLN A 382 -2.80 -40.74 13.45
N MET A 383 -3.84 -40.05 13.92
CA MET A 383 -5.21 -40.16 13.40
C MET A 383 -5.39 -39.65 11.96
N ASP A 384 -4.40 -38.95 11.41
CA ASP A 384 -4.41 -38.41 10.05
C ASP A 384 -3.30 -38.98 9.16
N ALA A 385 -2.21 -39.48 9.76
CA ALA A 385 -1.05 -40.00 9.05
C ALA A 385 -1.38 -41.16 8.10
N TRP A 386 -2.37 -42.00 8.45
CA TRP A 386 -2.82 -43.13 7.62
C TRP A 386 -3.43 -42.71 6.27
N ARG A 387 -3.80 -41.42 6.11
CA ARG A 387 -4.24 -40.86 4.82
C ARG A 387 -3.08 -40.52 3.87
N VAL A 388 -1.84 -40.57 4.35
CA VAL A 388 -0.64 -40.29 3.57
C VAL A 388 -0.04 -41.60 3.09
N ASP A 389 0.00 -41.76 1.77
CA ASP A 389 0.65 -42.91 1.15
C ASP A 389 2.14 -42.66 0.95
N ALA A 390 2.95 -43.61 1.40
CA ALA A 390 4.40 -43.56 1.41
C ALA A 390 4.96 -44.81 0.73
N HIS A 391 5.33 -44.67 -0.54
CA HIS A 391 5.83 -45.76 -1.36
C HIS A 391 7.30 -46.11 -1.08
N THR A 392 7.71 -47.27 -1.59
CA THR A 392 9.11 -47.69 -1.66
C THR A 392 9.91 -46.83 -2.64
N LYS A 393 11.25 -46.87 -2.56
CA LYS A 393 12.10 -46.11 -3.48
C LYS A 393 11.91 -46.57 -4.94
N GLU A 394 11.64 -47.86 -5.16
CA GLU A 394 11.44 -48.43 -6.49
C GLU A 394 10.17 -47.90 -7.16
N GLU A 395 9.11 -47.66 -6.38
CA GLU A 395 7.83 -47.12 -6.86
C GLU A 395 7.92 -45.63 -7.24
N TYR A 396 8.92 -44.90 -6.72
CA TYR A 396 9.17 -43.51 -7.09
C TYR A 396 10.05 -43.36 -8.35
N ASN A 397 10.44 -44.47 -8.99
CA ASN A 397 11.15 -44.41 -10.27
C ASN A 397 10.29 -43.71 -11.34
N ASN A 398 10.89 -42.77 -12.07
CA ASN A 398 10.22 -41.94 -13.09
C ASN A 398 9.13 -41.01 -12.55
N VAL A 399 9.08 -40.75 -11.25
CA VAL A 399 8.18 -39.77 -10.62
C VAL A 399 8.94 -38.46 -10.39
N LYS A 400 8.28 -37.30 -10.55
CA LYS A 400 8.87 -36.02 -10.14
C LYS A 400 8.72 -35.88 -8.63
N LEU A 401 9.84 -35.78 -7.91
CA LEU A 401 9.88 -35.81 -6.45
C LEU A 401 10.38 -34.48 -5.92
N PHE A 402 9.60 -33.84 -5.05
CA PHE A 402 9.91 -32.50 -4.53
C PHE A 402 9.82 -32.43 -3.02
N ALA A 403 10.80 -31.76 -2.39
CA ALA A 403 10.77 -31.51 -0.96
C ALA A 403 11.27 -30.11 -0.61
N SER A 404 10.66 -29.50 0.40
CA SER A 404 11.18 -28.31 1.06
C SER A 404 12.38 -28.65 1.94
N LYS A 405 13.20 -27.65 2.28
CA LYS A 405 14.26 -27.81 3.30
C LYS A 405 13.74 -28.26 4.68
N GLY A 406 12.47 -27.99 4.98
CA GLY A 406 11.83 -28.44 6.22
C GLY A 406 11.27 -29.86 6.15
N GLY A 407 11.44 -30.56 5.03
CA GLY A 407 10.96 -31.94 4.85
C GLY A 407 9.48 -32.07 4.51
N SER A 408 8.81 -30.99 4.11
CA SER A 408 7.48 -31.07 3.49
C SER A 408 7.63 -31.51 2.04
N CYS A 409 6.84 -32.47 1.56
CA CYS A 409 7.08 -33.13 0.28
C CYS A 409 5.81 -33.39 -0.54
N VAL A 410 6.00 -33.54 -1.86
CA VAL A 410 4.97 -33.90 -2.84
C VAL A 410 5.61 -34.59 -4.04
N ALA A 411 4.92 -35.56 -4.63
CA ALA A 411 5.34 -36.27 -5.82
C ALA A 411 4.30 -36.17 -6.94
N ILE A 412 4.76 -36.24 -8.20
CA ILE A 412 3.91 -36.15 -9.39
C ILE A 412 4.32 -37.24 -10.39
N LYS A 413 3.40 -38.16 -10.70
CA LYS A 413 3.61 -39.17 -11.72
C LYS A 413 3.65 -38.55 -13.13
N PRO A 414 4.19 -39.26 -14.14
CA PRO A 414 4.25 -38.75 -15.52
C PRO A 414 2.92 -38.34 -16.13
N ASP A 415 1.81 -38.95 -15.71
CA ASP A 415 0.45 -38.66 -16.17
C ASP A 415 -0.21 -37.50 -15.39
N GLY A 416 0.56 -36.80 -14.56
CA GLY A 416 0.13 -35.67 -13.76
C GLY A 416 -0.68 -36.03 -12.51
N ASP A 417 -0.68 -37.31 -12.10
CA ASP A 417 -1.23 -37.75 -10.82
C ASP A 417 -0.36 -37.26 -9.66
N ILE A 418 -0.95 -36.50 -8.74
CA ILE A 418 -0.26 -35.98 -7.55
C ILE A 418 -0.42 -37.00 -6.44
N ILE A 419 0.71 -37.53 -5.97
CA ILE A 419 0.77 -38.53 -4.90
C ILE A 419 1.64 -38.05 -3.75
N SER A 420 1.58 -38.75 -2.62
CA SER A 420 2.56 -38.62 -1.54
C SER A 420 2.74 -37.19 -1.03
N VAL A 421 1.65 -36.43 -0.95
CA VAL A 421 1.64 -35.07 -0.39
C VAL A 421 1.69 -35.14 1.13
N CYS A 422 2.77 -34.66 1.73
CA CYS A 422 2.90 -34.65 3.19
C CYS A 422 3.55 -33.35 3.69
N LYS A 423 2.82 -32.62 4.54
CA LYS A 423 3.36 -31.45 5.23
C LYS A 423 4.04 -31.90 6.52
N ASN A 424 5.32 -31.59 6.67
CA ASN A 424 6.03 -31.80 7.92
C ASN A 424 5.61 -30.71 8.94
N SER A 425 5.13 -31.11 10.13
CA SER A 425 4.69 -30.17 11.17
C SER A 425 5.78 -29.25 11.72
N ASN A 426 7.04 -29.64 11.56
CA ASN A 426 8.21 -28.84 11.95
C ASN A 426 8.60 -27.81 10.89
N ASP A 427 8.13 -27.96 9.64
CA ASP A 427 8.30 -26.94 8.61
C ASP A 427 7.31 -25.79 8.82
N LYS A 428 7.76 -24.72 9.46
CA LYS A 428 6.98 -23.49 9.66
C LYS A 428 6.96 -22.59 8.42
N GLY A 429 7.83 -22.85 7.43
CA GLY A 429 8.00 -22.03 6.24
C GLY A 429 7.08 -22.40 5.08
N THR A 430 6.61 -23.66 5.04
CA THR A 430 5.83 -24.22 3.95
C THR A 430 4.43 -24.62 4.42
N LYS A 431 3.39 -24.21 3.68
CA LYS A 431 2.01 -24.67 3.89
C LYS A 431 1.73 -25.84 2.96
N GLY A 432 0.80 -26.73 3.35
CA GLY A 432 0.34 -27.79 2.45
C GLY A 432 -0.21 -27.25 1.12
N SER A 433 -0.90 -26.10 1.15
CA SER A 433 -1.37 -25.41 -0.06
C SER A 433 -0.24 -24.97 -1.00
N ASP A 434 0.96 -24.71 -0.47
CA ASP A 434 2.12 -24.37 -1.30
C ASP A 434 2.61 -25.60 -2.06
N LEU A 435 2.59 -26.78 -1.42
CA LEU A 435 2.97 -28.04 -2.08
C LEU A 435 2.01 -28.37 -3.22
N ILE A 436 0.71 -28.21 -2.99
CA ILE A 436 -0.30 -28.45 -4.04
C ILE A 436 -0.16 -27.45 -5.18
N ARG A 437 0.02 -26.16 -4.87
CA ARG A 437 0.25 -25.14 -5.90
C ARG A 437 1.53 -25.44 -6.69
N TYR A 438 2.61 -25.83 -6.01
CA TYR A 438 3.86 -26.21 -6.64
C TYR A 438 3.71 -27.45 -7.53
N ALA A 439 2.93 -28.44 -7.08
CA ALA A 439 2.65 -29.64 -7.87
C ALA A 439 1.91 -29.29 -9.16
N VAL A 440 0.87 -28.45 -9.08
CA VAL A 440 0.14 -27.96 -10.26
C VAL A 440 1.06 -27.20 -11.22
N ASP A 441 1.86 -26.26 -10.70
CA ASP A 441 2.84 -25.51 -11.51
C ASP A 441 3.87 -26.42 -12.21
N ASN A 442 4.05 -27.66 -11.72
CA ASN A 442 4.99 -28.65 -12.25
C ASN A 442 4.32 -29.83 -12.99
N GLY A 443 3.04 -29.69 -13.36
CA GLY A 443 2.31 -30.63 -14.23
C GLY A 443 1.34 -31.56 -13.50
N GLY A 444 1.03 -31.33 -12.23
CA GLY A 444 -0.01 -32.04 -11.51
C GLY A 444 -1.42 -31.59 -11.95
N VAL A 445 -2.26 -32.54 -12.37
CA VAL A 445 -3.60 -32.27 -12.92
C VAL A 445 -4.71 -33.11 -12.29
N LYS A 446 -4.36 -34.15 -11.53
CA LYS A 446 -5.32 -35.07 -10.91
C LYS A 446 -4.77 -35.65 -9.62
N LEU A 447 -5.66 -36.17 -8.79
CA LEU A 447 -5.33 -36.96 -7.60
C LEU A 447 -6.56 -37.74 -7.13
N ASP A 448 -6.34 -38.64 -6.20
CA ASP A 448 -7.38 -39.19 -5.33
C ASP A 448 -6.95 -39.11 -3.87
N SER A 449 -7.94 -39.01 -2.98
CA SER A 449 -7.68 -38.93 -1.55
C SER A 449 -8.89 -39.31 -0.74
N TYR A 450 -8.65 -39.77 0.49
CA TYR A 450 -9.69 -39.98 1.48
C TYR A 450 -10.50 -38.70 1.74
N ALA A 451 -11.82 -38.88 1.93
CA ALA A 451 -12.78 -37.81 2.07
C ALA A 451 -12.48 -36.81 3.20
N GLY A 452 -11.73 -37.20 4.24
CA GLY A 452 -11.27 -36.29 5.30
C GLY A 452 -10.43 -35.11 4.78
N ASN A 453 -9.77 -35.27 3.63
CA ASN A 453 -8.98 -34.23 2.97
C ASN A 453 -9.78 -33.37 1.98
N HIS A 454 -11.09 -33.62 1.82
CA HIS A 454 -11.92 -33.00 0.78
C HIS A 454 -11.86 -31.46 0.78
N GLY A 455 -12.03 -30.87 1.97
CA GLY A 455 -11.98 -29.41 2.13
C GLY A 455 -10.61 -28.81 1.84
N PHE A 456 -9.53 -29.58 1.97
CA PHE A 456 -8.18 -29.12 1.62
C PHE A 456 -8.00 -29.07 0.10
N TYR A 457 -8.33 -30.13 -0.63
CA TYR A 457 -8.11 -30.18 -2.08
C TYR A 457 -9.02 -29.21 -2.85
N THR A 458 -10.30 -29.09 -2.48
CA THR A 458 -11.24 -28.15 -3.10
C THR A 458 -10.82 -26.69 -2.92
N LYS A 459 -10.28 -26.31 -1.75
CA LYS A 459 -9.70 -24.97 -1.53
C LYS A 459 -8.44 -24.71 -2.36
N ASN A 460 -7.80 -25.75 -2.88
CA ASN A 460 -6.62 -25.66 -3.74
C ASN A 460 -6.94 -25.84 -5.23
N GLY A 461 -8.23 -25.82 -5.64
CA GLY A 461 -8.61 -25.80 -7.06
C GLY A 461 -8.93 -27.16 -7.67
N PHE A 462 -9.06 -28.21 -6.85
CA PHE A 462 -9.41 -29.56 -7.30
C PHE A 462 -10.92 -29.80 -7.20
N GLU A 463 -11.52 -30.21 -8.33
CA GLU A 463 -12.92 -30.55 -8.46
C GLU A 463 -13.12 -32.07 -8.31
N PRO A 464 -13.96 -32.53 -7.37
CA PRO A 464 -14.32 -33.94 -7.18
C PRO A 464 -15.29 -34.40 -8.28
N VAL A 465 -15.03 -35.55 -8.89
CA VAL A 465 -15.85 -36.06 -10.01
C VAL A 465 -16.49 -37.43 -9.75
N ALA A 466 -15.86 -38.25 -8.92
CA ALA A 466 -16.36 -39.56 -8.54
C ALA A 466 -15.82 -39.99 -7.17
N TYR A 467 -16.41 -41.04 -6.60
CA TYR A 467 -15.91 -41.67 -5.39
C TYR A 467 -16.22 -43.17 -5.33
N VAL A 468 -15.45 -43.87 -4.50
CA VAL A 468 -15.72 -45.26 -4.09
C VAL A 468 -15.81 -45.33 -2.57
N THR A 469 -16.56 -46.30 -2.05
CA THR A 469 -16.68 -46.51 -0.60
C THR A 469 -15.44 -47.21 -0.06
N PHE A 470 -15.03 -46.83 1.15
CA PHE A 470 -13.89 -47.42 1.84
C PHE A 470 -14.03 -48.95 1.95
N ASN A 471 -13.04 -49.67 1.42
CA ASN A 471 -12.95 -51.12 1.58
C ASN A 471 -11.88 -51.47 2.64
N GLU A 472 -12.29 -52.18 3.70
CA GLU A 472 -11.39 -52.58 4.79
C GLU A 472 -10.28 -53.55 4.33
N GLU A 473 -10.51 -54.33 3.28
CA GLU A 473 -9.52 -55.29 2.75
C GLU A 473 -8.29 -54.58 2.16
N TYR A 474 -8.46 -53.35 1.69
CA TYR A 474 -7.41 -52.50 1.14
C TYR A 474 -7.02 -51.35 2.08
N ALA A 475 -7.42 -51.42 3.35
CA ALA A 475 -7.09 -50.39 4.32
C ALA A 475 -5.57 -50.27 4.54
N PRO A 476 -5.02 -49.05 4.67
CA PRO A 476 -3.60 -48.88 4.98
C PRO A 476 -3.22 -49.59 6.30
N PRO A 477 -2.00 -50.14 6.42
CA PRO A 477 -1.58 -50.88 7.62
C PRO A 477 -1.65 -50.09 8.93
N ASP A 478 -1.57 -48.76 8.85
CA ASP A 478 -1.65 -47.84 9.99
C ASP A 478 -3.07 -47.32 10.27
N TRP A 479 -4.07 -47.71 9.48
CA TRP A 479 -5.48 -47.51 9.79
C TRP A 479 -5.96 -48.53 10.84
N LYS A 480 -6.70 -48.06 11.86
CA LYS A 480 -7.10 -48.89 13.00
C LYS A 480 -8.61 -49.11 13.04
N LYS A 481 -9.04 -50.35 12.84
CA LYS A 481 -10.45 -50.75 12.93
C LYS A 481 -11.02 -50.51 14.33
N ASN A 482 -12.22 -49.93 14.39
CA ASN A 482 -12.98 -49.67 15.62
C ASN A 482 -12.27 -48.79 16.67
N VAL A 483 -11.33 -47.93 16.24
CA VAL A 483 -10.67 -46.96 17.13
C VAL A 483 -11.22 -45.55 16.89
N THR A 484 -11.58 -44.85 17.98
CA THR A 484 -12.05 -43.46 17.92
C THR A 484 -11.06 -42.58 17.15
N GLY A 485 -11.54 -41.91 16.11
CA GLY A 485 -10.73 -41.07 15.21
C GLY A 485 -10.32 -41.74 13.88
N TYR A 486 -10.43 -43.07 13.77
CA TYR A 486 -10.13 -43.82 12.54
C TYR A 486 -11.44 -44.20 11.84
N LYS A 487 -12.06 -43.22 11.20
CA LYS A 487 -13.30 -43.43 10.46
C LYS A 487 -13.01 -44.11 9.11
N LYS A 488 -13.98 -44.86 8.62
CA LYS A 488 -14.01 -45.29 7.22
C LYS A 488 -14.30 -44.05 6.37
N GLU A 489 -13.42 -43.75 5.43
CA GLU A 489 -13.55 -42.58 4.57
C GLU A 489 -13.57 -43.00 3.11
N ASP A 490 -14.60 -42.55 2.39
CA ASP A 490 -14.66 -42.77 0.95
C ASP A 490 -13.38 -42.24 0.28
N ILE A 491 -12.99 -42.88 -0.82
CA ILE A 491 -11.89 -42.38 -1.66
C ILE A 491 -12.51 -41.54 -2.77
N VAL A 492 -12.06 -40.29 -2.86
CA VAL A 492 -12.62 -39.29 -3.77
C VAL A 492 -11.62 -38.99 -4.87
N PHE A 493 -12.09 -38.96 -6.11
CA PHE A 493 -11.30 -38.74 -7.32
C PHE A 493 -11.47 -37.30 -7.79
N TYR A 494 -10.36 -36.59 -7.99
CA TYR A 494 -10.35 -35.16 -8.30
C TYR A 494 -9.60 -34.83 -9.60
N LYS A 495 -10.09 -33.82 -10.31
CA LYS A 495 -9.38 -33.15 -11.42
C LYS A 495 -9.05 -31.70 -11.04
N TYR A 496 -7.95 -31.16 -11.54
CA TYR A 496 -7.61 -29.76 -11.34
C TYR A 496 -8.41 -28.87 -12.30
N THR A 497 -9.05 -27.83 -11.79
CA THR A 497 -9.73 -26.80 -12.60
C THR A 497 -9.31 -25.38 -12.23
N GLY A 498 -8.55 -25.20 -11.15
CA GLY A 498 -8.24 -23.89 -10.58
C GLY A 498 -9.39 -23.27 -9.79
N ASN A 499 -10.61 -23.83 -9.88
CA ASN A 499 -11.79 -23.31 -9.18
C ASN A 499 -11.77 -23.73 -7.72
N LYS A 500 -11.68 -22.75 -6.81
CA LYS A 500 -11.66 -22.99 -5.37
C LYS A 500 -13.08 -23.04 -4.83
N THR A 501 -13.45 -24.12 -4.14
CA THR A 501 -14.78 -24.28 -3.52
C THR A 501 -14.68 -24.69 -2.05
N THR A 502 -15.77 -24.51 -1.31
CA THR A 502 -15.96 -24.99 0.06
C THR A 502 -17.33 -25.66 0.13
N THR A 503 -17.41 -26.89 -0.36
CA THR A 503 -18.60 -27.72 -0.25
C THR A 503 -18.37 -28.80 0.80
N ASP A 504 -19.38 -29.07 1.60
CA ASP A 504 -19.37 -30.16 2.56
C ASP A 504 -19.41 -31.52 1.84
N TRP A 505 -18.59 -32.46 2.29
CA TRP A 505 -18.45 -33.78 1.65
C TRP A 505 -19.79 -34.53 1.58
N GLU A 506 -20.55 -34.58 2.67
CA GLU A 506 -21.81 -35.33 2.74
C GLU A 506 -22.88 -34.77 1.80
N LYS A 507 -22.85 -33.46 1.55
CA LYS A 507 -23.73 -32.82 0.57
C LYS A 507 -23.29 -33.08 -0.87
N LEU A 508 -21.98 -33.07 -1.10
CA LEU A 508 -21.40 -33.29 -2.42
C LEU A 508 -21.54 -34.75 -2.86
N LYS A 509 -21.30 -35.72 -1.97
CA LYS A 509 -21.36 -37.16 -2.22
C LYS A 509 -22.66 -37.57 -2.91
N LYS A 510 -23.77 -36.91 -2.58
CA LYS A 510 -25.11 -37.13 -3.18
C LYS A 510 -25.25 -36.63 -4.62
N LYS A 511 -24.29 -35.87 -5.14
CA LYS A 511 -24.32 -35.20 -6.45
C LYS A 511 -23.28 -35.73 -7.43
N ILE A 512 -22.28 -36.46 -6.95
CA ILE A 512 -21.20 -37.02 -7.77
C ILE A 512 -21.37 -38.53 -7.92
N LYS A 513 -20.78 -39.10 -8.97
CA LYS A 513 -21.01 -40.50 -9.31
C LYS A 513 -20.29 -41.43 -8.34
N HIS A 514 -21.03 -42.40 -7.79
CA HIS A 514 -20.48 -43.52 -7.03
C HIS A 514 -20.10 -44.66 -7.97
N PHE A 515 -19.02 -45.37 -7.63
CA PHE A 515 -18.60 -46.60 -8.27
C PHE A 515 -18.30 -47.65 -7.21
N ASP A 516 -18.52 -48.92 -7.57
CA ASP A 516 -18.15 -50.05 -6.72
C ASP A 516 -16.67 -50.43 -6.86
N ASP A 517 -16.09 -50.17 -8.04
CA ASP A 517 -14.69 -50.49 -8.38
C ASP A 517 -13.81 -49.22 -8.46
N TYR A 518 -12.59 -49.32 -7.91
CA TYR A 518 -11.63 -48.20 -7.87
C TYR A 518 -11.15 -47.82 -9.26
N ASP A 519 -10.82 -48.80 -10.11
CA ASP A 519 -10.26 -48.55 -11.44
C ASP A 519 -11.30 -47.90 -12.36
N ASP A 520 -12.57 -48.26 -12.23
CA ASP A 520 -13.65 -47.63 -12.98
C ASP A 520 -13.88 -46.17 -12.58
N ALA A 521 -13.81 -45.84 -11.29
CA ALA A 521 -13.86 -44.45 -10.82
C ALA A 521 -12.65 -43.64 -11.32
N MET A 522 -11.46 -44.26 -11.29
CA MET A 522 -10.21 -43.70 -11.78
C MET A 522 -10.30 -43.38 -13.29
N LYS A 523 -10.72 -44.34 -14.11
CA LYS A 523 -10.93 -44.17 -15.55
C LYS A 523 -11.98 -43.09 -15.86
N TYR A 524 -13.05 -43.04 -15.06
CA TYR A 524 -14.08 -42.02 -15.21
C TYR A 524 -13.54 -40.61 -14.94
N ARG A 525 -12.75 -40.41 -13.88
CA ARG A 525 -12.05 -39.14 -13.63
C ARG A 525 -11.16 -38.76 -14.81
N ASP A 526 -10.36 -39.69 -15.28
CA ASP A 526 -9.36 -39.43 -16.34
C ASP A 526 -10.02 -39.09 -17.69
N SER A 527 -11.26 -39.54 -17.92
CA SER A 527 -12.05 -39.18 -19.11
C SER A 527 -12.33 -37.67 -19.23
N PHE A 528 -12.30 -36.92 -18.13
CA PHE A 528 -12.48 -35.46 -18.14
C PHE A 528 -11.23 -34.67 -18.53
N LEU A 529 -10.03 -35.28 -18.42
CA LEU A 529 -8.76 -34.63 -18.68
C LEU A 529 -8.39 -34.63 -20.17
N LYS A 530 -8.80 -35.69 -20.89
CA LYS A 530 -8.59 -35.82 -22.35
C LYS A 530 -9.35 -34.79 -23.20
N LYS A 531 -10.30 -34.05 -22.62
CA LYS A 531 -11.11 -33.04 -23.32
C LYS A 531 -10.51 -31.62 -23.34
N GLN A 532 -9.35 -31.40 -22.70
CA GLN A 532 -8.73 -30.06 -22.60
C GLN A 532 -7.56 -29.81 -23.58
N GLU A 533 -7.24 -30.75 -24.47
CA GLU A 533 -6.21 -30.59 -25.52
C GLU A 533 -6.78 -30.14 -26.88
N GLY A 534 -7.97 -29.53 -26.91
CA GLY A 534 -8.64 -29.03 -28.12
C GLY A 534 -8.57 -27.52 -28.28
#